data_AF-A0A1B6G1E2-F1
#
_entry.id   AF-A0A1B6G1E2-F1
#
_cell.length_a   1.000
_cell.length_b   1.000
_cell.length_c   1.000
_cell.angle_alpha   90.00
_cell.angle_beta   90.00
_cell.angle_gamma   90.00
#
_symmetry.space_group_name_H-M   'P 1'
#
loop_
_entity.id
_entity.type
_entity.pdbx_description
1 polymer ?
#
loop_
_entity_poly.entity_id
_entity_poly.type
_entity_poly.pdbx_seq_one_letter_code
_entity_poly.pdbx_strand_id
1 'polypeptide(L)'
;AGSAGLIPSPELQEWRTACIALEKSKHEQVNCSIFGRKKKQYKDKYLAKHNAVFDQLDLVTYEEVVKLPSFMRKTLVLLGAHGVGRRHIKNTLIAKHTDKYAYPIPHTTRPPRSDEENGRNYYFVSHDEMMADIAANEYLE
;
A
#
# COMPACT_ATOMS: atom_id res chain seq x y z
N ALA A 1 -17.68 -17.92 13.09
CA ALA A 1 -16.28 -17.83 13.56
C ALA A 1 -15.45 -18.82 12.76
N GLY A 2 -14.27 -18.43 12.25
CA GLY A 2 -13.37 -19.37 11.59
C GLY A 2 -12.77 -20.36 12.61
N SER A 3 -12.39 -21.56 12.16
CA SER A 3 -11.71 -22.55 12.99
C SER A 3 -10.25 -22.15 13.24
N ALA A 4 -9.77 -22.29 14.47
CA ALA A 4 -8.35 -22.13 14.78
C ALA A 4 -7.53 -23.31 14.20
N GLY A 5 -6.32 -23.03 13.73
CA GLY A 5 -5.42 -24.03 13.15
C GLY A 5 -3.97 -23.54 13.13
N LEU A 6 -3.03 -24.46 12.92
CA LEU A 6 -1.62 -24.12 12.81
C LEU A 6 -1.36 -23.38 11.50
N ILE A 7 -0.57 -22.32 11.59
CA ILE A 7 0.00 -21.61 10.43
C ILE A 7 1.52 -21.80 10.41
N PRO A 8 2.17 -21.69 9.24
CA PRO A 8 3.63 -21.66 9.15
C PRO A 8 4.23 -20.58 10.05
N SER A 9 5.45 -20.79 10.55
CA SER A 9 6.22 -19.73 11.21
C SER A 9 6.56 -18.61 10.21
N PRO A 10 6.85 -17.38 10.68
CA PRO A 10 7.24 -16.27 9.81
C PRO A 10 8.39 -16.64 8.88
N GLU A 11 9.43 -17.30 9.38
CA GLU A 11 10.61 -17.68 8.60
C GLU A 11 10.25 -18.67 7.48
N LEU A 12 9.34 -19.60 7.77
CA LEU A 12 8.87 -20.56 6.78
C LEU A 12 7.99 -19.89 5.72
N GLN A 13 7.18 -18.91 6.10
CA GLN A 13 6.31 -18.16 5.18
C GLN A 13 7.10 -17.23 4.27
N GLU A 14 8.10 -16.54 4.80
CA GLU A 14 9.08 -15.75 4.03
C GLU A 14 9.80 -16.63 3.02
N TRP A 15 10.34 -17.77 3.46
CA TRP A 15 11.02 -18.70 2.56
C TRP A 15 10.12 -19.19 1.42
N ARG A 16 8.86 -19.55 1.73
CA ARG A 16 7.89 -19.98 0.70
C ARG A 16 7.63 -18.88 -0.33
N THR A 17 7.41 -17.66 0.13
CA THR A 17 7.08 -16.51 -0.72
C THR A 17 8.28 -16.13 -1.59
N ALA A 18 9.49 -16.15 -1.02
CA ALA A 18 10.76 -16.00 -1.71
C ALA A 18 10.96 -17.06 -2.81
N CYS A 19 10.69 -18.33 -2.51
CA CYS A 19 10.78 -19.40 -3.50
C CYS A 19 9.79 -19.19 -4.66
N ILE A 20 8.54 -18.81 -4.37
CA ILE A 20 7.53 -18.52 -5.40
C ILE A 20 7.97 -17.34 -6.29
N ALA A 21 8.52 -16.27 -5.71
CA ALA A 21 9.02 -15.13 -6.47
C ALA A 21 10.16 -15.53 -7.43
N LEU A 22 11.10 -16.35 -6.96
CA LEU A 22 12.19 -16.90 -7.79
C LEU A 22 11.70 -17.86 -8.89
N GLU A 23 10.58 -18.55 -8.70
CA GLU A 23 9.99 -19.38 -9.74
C GLU A 23 9.29 -18.56 -10.81
N LYS A 24 8.57 -17.49 -10.42
CA LYS A 24 7.92 -16.57 -11.36
C LYS A 24 8.94 -15.85 -12.26
N SER A 25 10.06 -15.38 -11.70
CA SER A 25 11.11 -14.71 -12.49
C SER A 25 11.77 -15.65 -13.52
N LYS A 26 11.80 -16.96 -13.26
CA LYS A 26 12.26 -17.96 -14.25
C LYS A 26 11.28 -18.20 -15.39
N HIS A 27 9.98 -17.94 -15.18
CA HIS A 27 8.94 -18.11 -16.20
C HIS A 27 8.84 -16.91 -17.14
N GLU A 28 9.14 -15.70 -16.66
CA GLU A 28 9.24 -14.50 -17.52
C GLU A 28 10.51 -14.50 -18.39
N GLN A 29 11.54 -15.23 -18.00
CA GLN A 29 12.73 -15.44 -18.83
C GLN A 29 12.43 -16.47 -19.93
N VAL A 30 11.76 -16.06 -21.00
CA VAL A 30 11.62 -16.84 -22.24
C VAL A 30 13.00 -16.97 -22.88
N ASN A 31 13.77 -17.97 -22.45
CA ASN A 31 15.09 -18.23 -23.00
C ASN A 31 14.99 -19.41 -23.99
N CYS A 32 14.88 -19.10 -25.28
CA CYS A 32 15.00 -20.05 -26.38
C CYS A 32 16.46 -20.53 -26.50
N SER A 33 16.90 -21.46 -25.65
CA SER A 33 18.20 -22.13 -25.82
C SER A 33 18.09 -23.64 -25.60
N ILE A 34 18.43 -24.39 -26.66
CA ILE A 34 18.26 -25.85 -26.83
C ILE A 34 19.30 -26.69 -26.03
N PHE A 35 20.12 -26.09 -25.18
CA PHE A 35 21.08 -26.83 -24.36
C PHE A 35 20.62 -26.95 -22.91
N GLY A 36 20.16 -28.16 -22.57
CA GLY A 36 19.61 -28.52 -21.26
C GLY A 36 20.55 -28.19 -20.11
N ARG A 37 20.27 -27.10 -19.39
CA ARG A 37 20.91 -26.79 -18.11
C ARG A 37 20.23 -27.62 -17.01
N LYS A 38 21.00 -28.46 -16.32
CA LYS A 38 20.56 -29.23 -15.14
C LYS A 38 19.86 -28.29 -14.16
N LYS A 39 18.63 -28.63 -13.74
CA LYS A 39 17.88 -27.93 -12.68
C LYS A 39 18.73 -27.89 -11.40
N LYS A 40 19.39 -26.75 -11.14
CA LYS A 40 20.02 -26.48 -9.85
C LYS A 40 18.89 -26.31 -8.83
N GLN A 41 18.62 -27.35 -8.03
CA GLN A 41 17.79 -27.21 -6.85
C GLN A 41 18.45 -26.16 -5.95
N TYR A 42 17.81 -25.00 -5.81
CA TYR A 42 18.14 -24.04 -4.76
C TYR A 42 17.64 -24.63 -3.44
N LYS A 43 18.43 -25.57 -2.90
CA LYS A 43 18.27 -26.13 -1.55
C LYS A 43 19.00 -25.30 -0.49
N ASP A 44 19.62 -24.19 -0.90
CA ASP A 44 20.28 -23.29 0.02
C ASP A 44 19.18 -22.53 0.78
N LYS A 45 18.99 -22.98 2.02
CA LYS A 45 18.30 -22.25 3.09
C LYS A 45 18.73 -20.79 3.05
N TYR A 46 17.82 -19.91 3.46
CA TYR A 46 18.01 -18.46 3.57
C TYR A 46 19.37 -18.14 4.22
N LEU A 47 20.40 -17.97 3.40
CA LEU A 47 21.70 -17.51 3.83
C LEU A 47 21.58 -16.00 3.87
N ALA A 48 21.91 -15.39 5.02
CA ALA A 48 21.93 -13.93 5.21
C ALA A 48 22.70 -13.18 4.10
N LYS A 49 23.58 -13.87 3.38
CA LYS A 49 24.28 -13.40 2.17
C LYS A 49 23.35 -12.97 1.02
N HIS A 50 22.08 -13.38 1.03
CA HIS A 50 21.09 -13.04 0.00
C HIS A 50 20.03 -12.02 0.46
N ASN A 51 20.16 -11.44 1.67
CA ASN A 51 19.19 -10.45 2.20
C ASN A 51 18.90 -9.31 1.22
N ALA A 52 19.92 -8.78 0.55
CA ALA A 52 19.75 -7.69 -0.42
C ALA A 52 18.81 -8.00 -1.60
N VAL A 53 18.59 -9.28 -1.94
CA VAL A 53 17.64 -9.70 -2.98
C VAL A 53 16.21 -9.77 -2.43
N PHE A 54 16.05 -10.09 -1.14
CA PHE A 54 14.74 -10.20 -0.49
C PHE A 54 14.22 -8.86 0.00
N ASP A 55 15.10 -7.97 0.46
CA ASP A 55 14.75 -6.59 0.83
C ASP A 55 14.16 -5.80 -0.35
N GLN A 56 14.48 -6.18 -1.59
CA GLN A 56 13.92 -5.56 -2.80
C GLN A 56 12.54 -6.12 -3.19
N LEU A 57 12.14 -7.26 -2.66
CA LEU A 57 10.92 -7.96 -3.09
C LEU A 57 9.66 -7.55 -2.31
N ASP A 58 9.77 -6.57 -1.40
CA ASP A 58 8.67 -6.01 -0.60
C ASP A 58 7.70 -7.09 -0.10
N LEU A 59 8.28 -8.10 0.56
CA LEU A 59 7.67 -9.38 0.81
C LEU A 59 6.77 -9.32 2.06
N VAL A 60 5.57 -8.76 1.93
CA VAL A 60 4.62 -8.71 3.06
C VAL A 60 4.07 -10.12 3.33
N THR A 61 4.50 -10.75 4.42
CA THR A 61 4.03 -12.09 4.83
C THR A 61 3.04 -12.01 5.98
N TYR A 62 3.55 -11.89 7.20
CA TYR A 62 2.79 -11.69 8.41
C TYR A 62 3.20 -10.38 9.05
N GLU A 63 2.19 -9.65 9.52
CA GLU A 63 2.35 -8.40 10.25
C GLU A 63 1.63 -8.55 11.59
N GLU A 64 2.28 -8.13 12.66
CA GLU A 64 1.62 -8.04 13.96
C GLU A 64 0.65 -6.88 13.94
N VAL A 65 -0.65 -7.19 14.07
CA VAL A 65 -1.71 -6.19 14.03
C VAL A 65 -2.43 -6.11 15.37
N VAL A 66 -2.80 -4.89 15.75
CA VAL A 66 -3.65 -4.62 16.92
C VAL A 66 -4.92 -3.92 16.47
N LYS A 67 -6.04 -4.24 17.13
CA LYS A 67 -7.29 -3.53 16.89
C LYS A 67 -7.22 -2.16 17.56
N LEU A 68 -7.09 -1.12 16.75
CA LEU A 68 -7.25 0.26 17.20
C LEU A 68 -8.73 0.60 17.41
N PRO A 69 -9.06 1.61 18.24
CA PRO A 69 -10.40 2.18 18.27
C PRO A 69 -10.83 2.60 16.85
N SER A 70 -12.13 2.62 16.59
CA SER A 70 -12.64 3.03 15.28
C SER A 70 -12.13 4.42 14.94
N PHE A 71 -11.39 4.51 13.84
CA PHE A 71 -10.88 5.79 13.36
C PHE A 71 -12.05 6.78 13.21
N MET A 72 -11.89 7.98 13.74
CA MET A 72 -13.01 8.92 13.90
C MET A 72 -13.62 9.35 12.57
N ARG A 73 -12.89 9.19 11.45
CA ARG A 73 -13.30 9.59 10.11
C ARG A 73 -13.39 8.36 9.21
N LYS A 74 -14.58 7.77 9.05
CA LYS A 74 -14.77 6.62 8.15
C LYS A 74 -14.49 7.03 6.70
N THR A 75 -13.43 6.49 6.10
CA THR A 75 -13.04 6.76 4.71
C THR A 75 -13.73 5.81 3.74
N LEU A 76 -14.26 6.33 2.64
CA LEU A 76 -14.81 5.54 1.53
C LEU A 76 -13.90 5.65 0.31
N VAL A 77 -13.37 4.52 -0.14
CA VAL A 77 -12.53 4.45 -1.36
C VAL A 77 -13.34 3.82 -2.50
N LEU A 78 -13.47 4.54 -3.61
CA LEU A 78 -14.18 4.06 -4.82
C LEU A 78 -13.19 3.46 -5.82
N LEU A 79 -13.18 2.13 -5.91
CA LEU A 79 -12.36 1.39 -6.87
C LEU A 79 -13.16 1.02 -8.13
N GLY A 80 -12.49 1.02 -9.29
CA GLY A 80 -13.12 0.71 -10.57
C GLY A 80 -12.29 1.20 -11.76
N ALA A 81 -12.58 0.67 -12.95
CA ALA A 81 -11.85 1.02 -14.17
C ALA A 81 -11.94 2.53 -14.50
N HIS A 82 -11.13 2.98 -15.45
CA HIS A 82 -11.23 4.35 -15.96
C HIS A 82 -12.59 4.57 -16.64
N GLY A 83 -13.24 5.72 -16.41
CA GLY A 83 -14.50 6.07 -17.06
C GLY A 83 -15.79 5.47 -16.46
N VAL A 84 -15.74 4.56 -15.49
CA VAL A 84 -16.94 3.90 -14.91
C VAL A 84 -17.84 4.81 -14.05
N GLY A 85 -17.57 6.11 -13.99
CA GLY A 85 -18.39 7.06 -13.24
C GLY A 85 -18.02 7.25 -11.76
N ARG A 86 -16.87 6.77 -11.28
CA ARG A 86 -16.40 6.97 -9.89
C ARG A 86 -16.50 8.43 -9.42
N ARG A 87 -16.05 9.37 -10.27
CA ARG A 87 -16.15 10.82 -10.01
C ARG A 87 -17.60 11.29 -9.87
N HIS A 88 -18.49 10.76 -10.72
CA HIS A 88 -19.91 11.10 -10.67
C HIS A 88 -20.51 10.63 -9.34
N ILE A 89 -20.31 9.36 -8.97
CA ILE A 89 -20.78 8.79 -7.70
C ILE A 89 -20.29 9.62 -6.51
N LYS A 90 -18.98 9.92 -6.46
CA LYS A 90 -18.39 10.76 -5.41
C LYS A 90 -19.10 12.11 -5.29
N ASN A 91 -19.24 12.83 -6.41
CA ASN A 91 -19.84 14.16 -6.42
C ASN A 91 -21.33 14.11 -6.04
N THR A 92 -22.06 13.08 -6.47
CA THR A 92 -23.47 12.86 -6.11
C THR A 92 -23.63 12.57 -4.62
N LEU A 93 -22.75 11.77 -4.01
CA LEU A 93 -22.79 11.48 -2.58
C LEU A 93 -22.57 12.74 -1.74
N ILE A 94 -21.54 13.53 -2.08
CA ILE A 94 -21.24 14.79 -1.40
C ILE A 94 -22.40 15.79 -1.55
N ALA A 95 -22.94 15.95 -2.76
CA ALA A 95 -24.03 16.90 -3.00
C ALA A 95 -25.34 16.51 -2.31
N LYS A 96 -25.64 15.21 -2.20
CA LYS A 96 -26.89 14.72 -1.57
C LYS A 96 -26.82 14.63 -0.05
N HIS A 97 -25.64 14.41 0.52
CA HIS A 97 -25.44 14.22 1.96
C HIS A 97 -24.20 14.98 2.43
N THR A 98 -24.28 16.31 2.38
CA THR A 98 -23.19 17.22 2.78
C THR A 98 -22.82 17.09 4.27
N ASP A 99 -23.73 16.57 5.09
CA ASP A 99 -23.53 16.28 6.51
C ASP A 99 -22.72 14.98 6.76
N LYS A 100 -22.58 14.12 5.74
CA LYS A 100 -21.96 12.79 5.87
C LYS A 100 -20.73 12.61 5.02
N TYR A 101 -20.68 13.23 3.84
CA TYR A 101 -19.59 13.06 2.90
C TYR A 101 -18.97 14.40 2.53
N ALA A 102 -17.64 14.42 2.58
CA ALA A 102 -16.82 15.51 2.08
C ALA A 102 -15.65 14.93 1.29
N TYR A 103 -15.07 15.74 0.41
CA TYR A 103 -13.81 15.42 -0.21
C TYR A 103 -12.67 15.80 0.76
N PRO A 104 -11.68 14.93 1.02
CA PRO A 104 -10.53 15.30 1.83
C PRO A 104 -9.70 16.35 1.09
N ILE A 105 -9.58 17.54 1.67
CA ILE A 105 -8.79 18.63 1.10
C ILE A 105 -7.31 18.35 1.41
N PRO A 106 -6.44 18.25 0.40
CA PRO A 106 -5.01 18.00 0.61
C PRO A 106 -4.32 19.19 1.28
N HIS A 107 -3.28 18.90 2.06
CA HIS A 107 -2.41 19.91 2.66
C HIS A 107 -1.16 20.10 1.81
N THR A 108 -0.62 21.32 1.76
CA THR A 108 0.60 21.63 1.03
C THR A 108 1.40 22.71 1.75
N THR A 109 2.73 22.63 1.67
CA THR A 109 3.66 23.64 2.21
C THR A 109 3.98 24.76 1.22
N ARG A 110 3.53 24.63 -0.03
CA ARG A 110 3.70 25.68 -1.04
C ARG A 110 2.90 26.92 -0.63
N PRO A 111 3.38 28.15 -0.86
CA PRO A 111 2.56 29.34 -0.66
C PRO A 111 1.35 29.40 -1.62
N PRO A 112 0.20 29.96 -1.19
CA PRO A 112 -0.95 30.15 -2.06
C PRO A 112 -0.64 31.11 -3.21
N ARG A 113 -1.18 30.83 -4.40
CA ARG A 113 -1.21 31.79 -5.51
C ARG A 113 -2.28 32.85 -5.28
N SER A 114 -2.23 33.93 -6.06
CA SER A 114 -3.18 35.05 -5.95
C SER A 114 -4.65 34.66 -6.15
N ASP A 115 -4.92 33.58 -6.87
CA ASP A 115 -6.25 33.04 -7.17
C ASP A 115 -6.63 31.85 -6.26
N GLU A 116 -5.77 31.49 -5.30
CA GLU A 116 -5.99 30.36 -4.41
C GLU A 116 -6.42 30.81 -3.01
N GLU A 117 -7.40 30.09 -2.46
CA GLU A 117 -7.94 30.33 -1.13
C GLU A 117 -7.64 29.13 -0.23
N ASN A 118 -7.20 29.42 1.00
CA ASN A 118 -6.94 28.39 2.00
C ASN A 118 -8.23 27.66 2.40
N GLY A 119 -8.18 26.33 2.45
CA GLY A 119 -9.31 25.48 2.81
C GLY A 119 -10.33 25.26 1.69
N ARG A 120 -10.01 25.64 0.44
CA ARG A 120 -10.86 25.37 -0.72
C ARG A 120 -10.36 24.18 -1.53
N ASN A 121 -9.24 24.37 -2.24
CA ASN A 121 -8.59 23.30 -3.01
C ASN A 121 -7.44 22.66 -2.24
N TYR A 122 -6.80 23.46 -1.38
CA TYR A 122 -5.68 23.06 -0.55
C TYR A 122 -5.78 23.76 0.82
N TYR A 123 -5.25 23.10 1.84
CA TYR A 123 -4.78 23.78 3.04
C TYR A 123 -3.31 24.15 2.85
N PHE A 124 -2.99 25.43 2.99
CA PHE A 124 -1.64 25.95 2.90
C PHE A 124 -1.09 26.08 4.32
N VAL A 125 -0.26 25.12 4.71
CA VAL A 125 0.31 25.00 6.06
C VAL A 125 1.81 25.26 6.01
N SER A 126 2.40 25.59 7.15
CA SER A 126 3.87 25.70 7.22
C SER A 126 4.54 24.32 7.17
N HIS A 127 5.83 24.28 6.87
CA HIS A 127 6.59 23.03 6.91
C HIS A 127 6.60 22.43 8.33
N ASP A 128 6.82 23.26 9.34
CA ASP A 128 6.89 22.81 10.73
C ASP A 128 5.54 22.26 11.23
N GLU A 129 4.43 22.90 10.84
CA GLU A 129 3.07 22.43 11.12
C GLU A 129 2.78 21.09 10.45
N MET A 130 3.10 20.95 9.15
CA MET A 130 2.93 19.67 8.45
C MET A 130 3.74 18.55 9.10
N MET A 131 4.98 18.82 9.52
CA MET A 131 5.83 17.82 10.19
C MET A 131 5.27 17.42 11.56
N ALA A 132 4.68 18.37 12.31
CA ALA A 132 4.02 18.09 13.58
C ALA A 132 2.77 17.21 13.37
N ASP A 133 1.94 17.51 12.37
CA ASP A 133 0.74 16.74 12.04
C ASP A 133 1.07 15.31 11.59
N ILE A 134 2.14 15.13 10.80
CA ILE A 134 2.65 13.80 10.40
C ILE A 134 3.04 13.01 11.65
N ALA A 135 3.81 13.61 12.56
CA ALA A 135 4.22 12.93 13.79
C ALA A 135 3.04 12.57 14.70
N ALA A 136 1.95 13.33 14.61
CA ALA A 136 0.71 13.10 15.36
C ALA A 136 -0.26 12.11 14.69
N ASN A 137 0.04 11.60 13.48
CA ASN A 137 -0.85 10.76 12.68
C ASN A 137 -2.22 11.41 12.40
N GLU A 138 -2.24 12.72 12.11
CA GLU A 138 -3.49 13.45 11.81
C GLU A 138 -3.91 13.35 10.34
N TYR A 139 -3.00 12.96 9.44
CA TYR A 139 -3.30 12.71 8.03
C TYR A 139 -3.85 11.30 7.78
N LEU A 140 -4.51 11.13 6.62
CA LEU A 140 -5.08 9.84 6.23
C LEU A 140 -4.06 8.87 5.62
N GLU A 141 -2.88 9.37 5.25
CA GLU A 141 -1.83 8.67 4.50
C GLU A 141 -0.60 8.36 5.36
#